data_AF-A0A970XSZ9-F1
#
_entry.id   AF-A0A970XSZ9-F1
#
_cell.length_a   1.000
_cell.length_b   1.000
_cell.length_c   1.000
_cell.angle_alpha   90.00
_cell.angle_beta   90.00
_cell.angle_gamma   90.00
#
_symmetry.space_group_name_H-M   'P 1'
#
loop_
_entity.id
_entity.type
_entity.pdbx_description
1 polymer ?
#
loop_
_entity_poly.entity_id
_entity_poly.type
_entity_poly.pdbx_seq_one_letter_code
_entity_poly.pdbx_strand_id
1 'polypeptide(L)'
;MALRAARRAETTINARLGDLRRFEDATGCEDAAGASVKELRSYLADLAVSRRPEYVKRVRSSFRVFFGWLHAEGLRDDNPASMLAAISIPREVRRLPAPEDLVHRAAAAKQS
;
A
#
# COMPACT_ATOMS: atom_id res chain seq x y z
N MET A 1 -3.33 -22.37 -1.80
CA MET A 1 -3.43 -22.53 -0.32
C MET A 1 -2.09 -22.15 0.32
N ALA A 2 -1.70 -20.86 0.31
CA ALA A 2 -0.47 -20.42 1.01
C ALA A 2 -0.49 -18.95 1.51
N LEU A 3 -1.51 -18.16 1.13
CA LEU A 3 -1.89 -16.94 1.88
C LEU A 3 -2.20 -17.26 3.37
N ARG A 4 -2.65 -18.49 3.68
CA ARG A 4 -2.84 -18.99 5.06
C ARG A 4 -1.52 -19.29 5.80
N ALA A 5 -0.44 -19.63 5.10
CA ALA A 5 0.83 -20.06 5.73
C ALA A 5 1.64 -18.89 6.32
N ALA A 6 1.38 -17.65 5.89
CA ALA A 6 2.13 -16.46 6.33
C ALA A 6 1.66 -15.84 7.67
N ARG A 7 0.73 -16.47 8.41
CA ARG A 7 0.09 -15.93 9.65
C ARG A 7 -0.38 -14.47 9.52
N ARG A 8 -0.86 -14.05 8.35
CA ARG A 8 -1.45 -12.71 8.19
C ARG A 8 -2.93 -12.76 8.53
N ALA A 9 -3.42 -11.74 9.23
CA ALA A 9 -4.84 -11.60 9.53
C ALA A 9 -5.64 -11.64 8.22
N GLU A 10 -6.76 -12.35 8.23
CA GLU A 10 -7.63 -12.54 7.06
C GLU A 10 -8.06 -11.22 6.42
N THR A 11 -8.26 -10.19 7.25
CA THR A 11 -8.50 -8.80 6.83
C THR A 11 -7.39 -8.25 5.91
N THR A 12 -6.13 -8.57 6.19
CA THR A 12 -4.98 -8.15 5.39
C THR A 12 -4.90 -8.91 4.08
N ILE A 13 -5.32 -10.18 4.07
CA ILE A 13 -5.40 -10.99 2.84
C ILE A 13 -6.48 -10.43 1.93
N ASN A 14 -7.68 -10.19 2.47
CA ASN A 14 -8.81 -9.65 1.71
C ASN A 14 -8.52 -8.25 1.16
N ALA A 15 -7.84 -7.40 1.93
CA ALA A 15 -7.42 -6.07 1.45
C ALA A 15 -6.48 -6.17 0.24
N ARG A 16 -5.53 -7.10 0.26
CA ARG A 16 -4.59 -7.32 -0.86
C ARG A 16 -5.29 -7.88 -2.08
N LEU A 17 -6.18 -8.86 -1.91
CA LEU A 17 -7.00 -9.39 -3.00
C LEU A 17 -7.87 -8.29 -3.62
N GLY A 18 -8.44 -7.40 -2.80
CA GLY A 18 -9.18 -6.24 -3.28
C GLY A 18 -8.32 -5.25 -4.05
N ASP A 19 -7.05 -5.04 -3.67
CA ASP A 19 -6.11 -4.20 -4.43
C ASP A 19 -5.74 -4.85 -5.78
N LEU A 20 -5.62 -6.18 -5.87
CA LEU A 20 -5.37 -6.91 -7.12
C LEU A 20 -6.56 -6.82 -8.08
N ARG A 21 -7.79 -7.01 -7.60
CA ARG A 21 -9.00 -6.86 -8.42
C ARG A 21 -9.14 -5.47 -9.00
N ARG A 22 -8.86 -4.43 -8.20
CA ARG A 22 -8.87 -3.05 -8.71
C ARG A 22 -7.79 -2.78 -9.76
N PHE A 23 -6.70 -3.54 -9.74
CA PHE A 23 -5.69 -3.47 -10.79
C PHE A 23 -6.22 -4.14 -12.07
N GLU A 24 -6.79 -5.34 -11.96
CA GLU A 24 -7.43 -6.06 -13.08
C GLU A 24 -8.50 -5.18 -13.74
N ASP A 25 -9.44 -4.65 -12.95
CA ASP A 25 -10.52 -3.77 -13.42
C ASP A 25 -9.99 -2.51 -14.13
N ALA A 26 -8.93 -1.89 -13.59
CA ALA A 26 -8.41 -0.63 -14.12
C ALA A 26 -7.54 -0.81 -15.37
N THR A 27 -6.91 -1.97 -15.53
CA THR A 27 -6.01 -2.26 -16.66
C THR A 27 -6.67 -3.08 -17.75
N GLY A 28 -7.84 -3.67 -17.48
CA GLY A 28 -8.48 -4.65 -18.36
C GLY A 28 -7.71 -5.98 -18.41
N CYS A 29 -6.79 -6.21 -17.47
CA CYS A 29 -6.03 -7.46 -17.39
C CYS A 29 -6.93 -8.56 -16.83
N GLU A 30 -7.04 -9.69 -17.54
CA GLU A 30 -7.89 -10.81 -17.11
C GLU A 30 -7.38 -11.49 -15.83
N ASP A 31 -6.05 -11.49 -15.62
CA ASP A 31 -5.42 -12.10 -14.45
C ASP A 31 -4.17 -11.33 -14.02
N ALA A 32 -4.20 -10.79 -12.80
CA ALA A 32 -3.05 -10.11 -12.22
C ALA A 32 -1.78 -10.97 -12.16
N ALA A 33 -1.87 -12.31 -12.12
CA ALA A 33 -0.71 -13.19 -12.12
C ALA A 33 0.10 -13.10 -13.42
N GLY A 34 -0.53 -12.73 -14.54
CA GLY A 34 0.13 -12.55 -15.84
C GLY A 34 0.87 -11.22 -15.99
N ALA A 35 0.57 -10.22 -15.17
CA ALA A 35 1.02 -8.85 -15.38
C ALA A 35 2.56 -8.69 -15.39
N SER A 36 3.03 -7.87 -16.32
CA SER A 36 4.43 -7.50 -16.48
C SER A 36 4.84 -6.37 -15.54
N VAL A 37 6.16 -6.22 -15.31
CA VAL A 37 6.71 -5.09 -14.53
C VAL A 37 6.29 -3.73 -15.10
N LYS A 38 6.11 -3.62 -16.43
CA LYS A 38 5.71 -2.37 -17.10
C LYS A 38 4.28 -1.99 -16.73
N GLU A 39 3.35 -2.94 -16.73
CA GLU A 39 1.95 -2.72 -16.36
C GLU A 39 1.81 -2.35 -14.89
N LEU A 40 2.53 -3.06 -14.00
CA LEU A 40 2.54 -2.73 -12.57
C LEU A 40 3.08 -1.31 -12.33
N ARG A 41 4.13 -0.90 -13.05
CA ARG A 41 4.69 0.45 -12.95
C ARG A 41 3.74 1.52 -13.47
N SER A 42 3.13 1.28 -14.64
CA SER A 42 2.16 2.20 -15.23
C SER A 42 0.99 2.44 -14.28
N TYR A 43 0.40 1.36 -13.77
CA TYR A 43 -0.72 1.46 -12.84
C TYR A 43 -0.36 2.21 -11.55
N LEU A 44 0.82 1.95 -10.96
CA LEU A 44 1.25 2.69 -9.77
C LEU A 44 1.51 4.18 -10.08
N ALA A 45 2.00 4.51 -11.27
CA ALA A 45 2.17 5.89 -11.71
C ALA A 45 0.82 6.60 -11.86
N ASP A 46 -0.17 5.95 -12.48
CA ASP A 46 -1.52 6.49 -12.64
C ASP A 46 -2.23 6.68 -11.28
N LEU A 47 -2.04 5.74 -10.36
CA LEU A 47 -2.51 5.88 -8.99
C LEU A 47 -1.82 7.06 -8.26
N ALA A 48 -0.53 7.30 -8.49
CA ALA A 48 0.19 8.40 -7.85
C ALA A 48 -0.31 9.79 -8.27
N VAL A 49 -0.91 9.90 -9.46
CA VAL A 49 -1.56 11.15 -9.92
C VAL A 49 -2.85 11.43 -9.16
N SER A 50 -3.61 10.40 -8.80
CA SER A 50 -5.00 10.52 -8.35
C SER A 50 -5.27 10.07 -6.90
N ARG A 51 -4.27 9.51 -6.22
CA ARG A 51 -4.39 8.95 -4.86
C ARG A 51 -3.26 9.42 -3.95
N ARG A 52 -3.53 9.32 -2.65
CA ARG A 52 -2.55 9.65 -1.59
C ARG A 52 -1.37 8.67 -1.62
N PRO A 53 -0.13 9.11 -1.36
CA PRO A 53 1.07 8.25 -1.35
C PRO A 53 0.93 6.98 -0.50
N GLU A 54 0.21 7.06 0.62
CA GLU A 54 -0.08 5.95 1.54
C GLU A 54 -0.84 4.82 0.85
N TYR A 55 -1.83 5.19 0.02
CA TYR A 55 -2.59 4.24 -0.76
C TYR A 55 -1.70 3.56 -1.80
N VAL A 56 -0.92 4.33 -2.56
CA VAL A 56 -0.03 3.79 -3.60
C VAL A 56 1.03 2.85 -3.00
N LYS A 57 1.60 3.22 -1.84
CA LYS A 57 2.53 2.36 -1.09
C LYS A 57 1.88 1.07 -0.62
N ARG A 58 0.62 1.10 -0.20
CA ARG A 58 -0.14 -0.09 0.18
C ARG A 58 -0.33 -1.01 -1.02
N VAL A 59 -0.80 -0.48 -2.15
CA VAL A 59 -0.99 -1.25 -3.41
C VAL A 59 0.33 -1.88 -3.86
N ARG A 60 1.44 -1.12 -3.88
CA ARG A 60 2.78 -1.67 -4.15
C ARG A 60 3.12 -2.85 -3.23
N SER A 61 2.80 -2.73 -1.95
CA SER A 61 3.07 -3.79 -0.97
C SER A 61 2.22 -5.04 -1.24
N SER A 62 0.97 -4.86 -1.68
CA SER A 62 0.10 -5.95 -2.14
C SER A 62 0.73 -6.69 -3.32
N PHE A 63 1.22 -5.98 -4.35
CA PHE A 63 1.94 -6.61 -5.48
C PHE A 63 3.18 -7.39 -5.04
N ARG A 64 4.04 -6.79 -4.20
CA ARG A 64 5.27 -7.45 -3.76
C ARG A 64 5.01 -8.76 -3.02
N VAL A 65 3.98 -8.80 -2.19
CA VAL A 65 3.60 -10.02 -1.48
C VAL A 65 3.02 -11.05 -2.44
N PHE A 66 2.15 -10.64 -3.35
CA PHE A 66 1.50 -11.54 -4.31
C PHE A 66 2.50 -12.18 -5.28
N PHE A 67 3.32 -11.39 -5.98
CA PHE A 67 4.31 -11.92 -6.92
C PHE A 67 5.48 -12.60 -6.21
N GLY A 68 5.83 -12.17 -5.00
CA GLY A 68 6.79 -12.90 -4.17
C GLY A 68 6.29 -14.29 -3.79
N TRP A 69 4.99 -14.43 -3.53
CA TRP A 69 4.35 -15.71 -3.29
C TRP A 69 4.29 -16.58 -4.55
N LEU A 70 3.85 -16.04 -5.69
CA LEU A 70 3.82 -16.78 -6.96
C LEU A 70 5.18 -17.38 -7.32
N HIS A 71 6.24 -16.58 -7.17
CA HIS A 71 7.60 -17.02 -7.42
C HIS A 71 8.07 -18.09 -6.42
N ALA A 72 7.76 -17.93 -5.13
CA ALA A 72 8.16 -18.88 -4.10
C ALA A 72 7.48 -20.26 -4.26
N GLU A 73 6.25 -20.30 -4.77
CA GLU A 73 5.51 -21.54 -5.05
C GLU A 73 5.85 -22.14 -6.43
N GLY A 74 6.71 -21.50 -7.22
CA GLY A 74 7.00 -21.93 -8.59
C GLY A 74 5.82 -21.79 -9.55
N LEU A 75 4.81 -20.99 -9.21
CA LEU A 75 3.67 -20.68 -10.08
C LEU A 75 4.03 -19.65 -11.16
N ARG A 76 5.15 -18.97 -10.98
CA ARG A 76 5.73 -18.02 -11.94
C ARG A 76 7.24 -18.02 -11.79
N ASP A 77 7.96 -18.04 -12.90
CA ASP A 77 9.44 -18.15 -12.90
C ASP A 77 10.14 -16.86 -12.47
N ASP A 78 9.45 -15.72 -12.48
CA ASP A 78 9.98 -14.41 -12.12
C ASP A 78 9.11 -13.65 -11.10
N ASN A 79 9.70 -12.64 -10.46
CA ASN A 79 8.99 -11.71 -9.57
C ASN A 79 9.04 -10.29 -10.14
N PRO A 80 8.07 -9.87 -10.97
CA PRO A 80 8.05 -8.54 -11.58
C PRO A 80 7.93 -7.41 -10.54
N ALA A 81 7.32 -7.68 -9.39
CA ALA A 81 7.16 -6.70 -8.31
C ALA A 81 8.47 -6.41 -7.54
N SER A 82 9.51 -7.25 -7.72
CA SER A 82 10.82 -7.05 -7.09
C SER A 82 11.47 -5.73 -7.52
N MET A 83 11.27 -5.33 -8.78
CA MET A 83 11.83 -4.14 -9.41
C MET A 83 11.00 -2.86 -9.20
N LEU A 84 9.94 -2.91 -8.38
CA LEU A 84 9.12 -1.74 -8.08
C LEU A 84 9.81 -0.82 -7.07
N ALA A 85 10.06 0.42 -7.48
CA ALA A 85 10.70 1.46 -6.67
C ALA A 85 9.96 1.68 -5.35
N ALA A 86 10.71 1.97 -4.27
CA ALA A 86 10.13 2.26 -2.98
C ALA A 86 9.39 3.61 -3.01
N ILE A 87 8.16 3.63 -2.50
CA ILE A 87 7.37 4.85 -2.35
C ILE A 87 7.70 5.43 -0.98
N SER A 88 8.47 6.52 -0.98
CA SER A 88 8.79 7.27 0.23
C SER A 88 7.57 8.09 0.65
N ILE A 89 7.20 7.99 1.92
CA ILE A 89 6.16 8.81 2.52
C ILE A 89 6.81 9.47 3.73
N PRO A 90 6.89 10.81 3.76
CA PRO A 90 7.34 11.53 4.95
C PRO A 90 6.52 11.08 6.15
N ARG A 91 7.19 10.68 7.23
CA ARG A 91 6.50 10.20 8.43
C ARG A 91 5.69 11.35 9.00
N GLU A 92 4.36 11.25 8.97
CA GLU A 92 3.50 12.18 9.67
C GLU A 92 3.81 12.07 11.17
N VAL A 93 4.35 13.13 11.75
CA VAL A 93 4.54 13.23 13.19
C VAL A 93 3.13 13.39 13.77
N ARG A 94 2.55 12.29 14.26
CA ARG A 94 1.30 12.36 15.01
C ARG A 94 1.49 13.38 16.12
N ARG A 95 0.78 14.51 16.06
CA ARG A 95 0.65 15.39 17.21
C ARG A 95 -0.10 14.58 18.25
N LEU A 96 0.56 14.32 19.38
CA LEU A 96 -0.17 13.87 20.56
C LEU A 96 -1.28 14.90 20.83
N PRO A 97 -2.49 14.48 21.23
CA PRO A 97 -3.46 15.44 21.74
C PRO A 97 -2.77 16.23 22.84
N ALA A 98 -2.74 17.56 22.69
CA ALA A 98 -2.11 18.42 23.68
C ALA A 98 -2.77 18.13 25.05
N PRO A 99 -1.99 17.90 26.12
CA PRO A 99 -2.59 17.76 27.45
C PRO A 99 -3.41 19.02 27.75
N GLU A 100 -4.64 18.84 28.26
CA GLU A 100 -5.61 19.92 28.50
C GLU A 100 -5.03 21.06 29.36
N ASP A 101 -4.02 20.76 30.18
CA ASP A 101 -3.27 21.72 31.01
C ASP A 101 -2.53 22.83 30.22
N LEU A 102 -2.27 22.64 28.92
CA LEU A 102 -1.64 23.67 28.07
C LEU A 102 -2.65 24.67 27.49
N VAL A 103 -3.94 24.33 27.42
CA VAL A 103 -4.97 25.19 26.83
C VAL A 103 -5.34 26.35 27.76
N HIS A 104 -5.25 26.14 29.08
CA HIS A 104 -5.59 27.16 30.08
C HIS A 104 -4.53 28.26 30.26
N ARG A 105 -3.26 28.04 29.88
CA ARG A 105 -2.21 29.07 30.04
C ARG A 105 -2.16 30.08 28.89
N ALA A 106 -2.66 29.73 27.70
CA ALA A 106 -2.63 30.62 26.53
C ALA A 106 -3.74 31.68 26.55
N ALA A 107 -4.82 31.48 27.30
CA ALA A 107 -5.92 32.45 27.42
C ALA A 107 -5.65 33.57 28.43
N ALA A 108 -4.66 33.43 29.32
CA ALA A 108 -4.39 34.38 30.40
C ALA A 108 -3.37 35.49 30.07
N ALA A 109 -2.71 35.44 28.91
CA ALA A 109 -1.61 36.36 28.56
C ALA A 109 -2.03 37.53 27.62
N LYS A 110 -3.33 37.85 27.53
CA LYS A 110 -3.85 38.91 26.64
C LYS A 110 -4.73 39.97 27.32
N GLN A 111 -4.50 40.27 28.60
CA GLN A 111 -5.05 41.50 29.22
C GLN A 111 -4.08 42.04 30.27
N SER A 112 -3.14 42.89 29.85
CA SER A 112 -2.57 44.02 30.59
C SER A 112 -1.77 44.89 29.62
#